data_AF-A0A1C5ZR46-F1
#
_entry.id   AF-A0A1C5ZR46-F1
#
_cell.length_a   1.000
_cell.length_b   1.000
_cell.length_c   1.000
_cell.angle_alpha   90.00
_cell.angle_beta   90.00
_cell.angle_gamma   90.00
#
_symmetry.space_group_name_H-M   'P 1'
#
loop_
_entity.id
_entity.type
_entity.pdbx_description
1 polymer ?
#
loop_
_entity_poly.entity_id
_entity_poly.type
_entity_poly.pdbx_seq_one_letter_code
_entity_poly.pdbx_strand_id
1 'polypeptide(L)'
;MKYRTIEGGYKVPVFTKDWKAMWFMLGMFFQIFAPFFAVIYYAIRFPQIKTVREVAATWATRGLFTMVAILVCVGCILSLLS
;
A
#
# COMPACT_ATOMS: atom_id res chain seq x y z
N MET A 1 26.95 8.60 4.91
CA MET A 1 26.04 8.69 3.74
C MET A 1 26.84 8.37 2.49
N LYS A 2 26.38 7.46 1.63
CA LYS A 2 27.07 7.16 0.35
C LYS A 2 26.66 8.21 -0.69
N TYR A 3 27.61 8.67 -1.49
CA TYR A 3 27.39 9.64 -2.57
C TYR A 3 27.82 8.99 -3.88
N ARG A 4 27.03 9.16 -4.95
CA ARG A 4 27.45 8.78 -6.31
C ARG A 4 27.81 10.07 -7.03
N THR A 5 29.05 10.16 -7.49
CA THR A 5 29.48 11.19 -8.42
C THR A 5 29.03 10.78 -9.82
N ILE A 6 28.23 11.63 -10.47
CA ILE A 6 27.87 11.51 -11.88
C ILE A 6 28.85 12.39 -12.68
N GLU A 7 29.18 12.01 -13.91
CA GLU A 7 30.02 12.80 -14.82
C GLU A 7 29.45 14.23 -14.94
N GLY A 8 30.19 15.21 -14.40
CA GLY A 8 29.71 16.58 -14.18
C GLY A 8 29.98 17.14 -12.78
N GLY A 9 30.48 16.33 -11.84
CA GLY A 9 30.98 16.80 -10.53
C GLY A 9 29.91 17.05 -9.46
N TYR A 10 28.63 16.84 -9.79
CA TYR A 10 27.54 16.96 -8.84
C TYR A 10 27.50 15.75 -7.89
N LYS A 11 27.63 16.03 -6.59
CA LYS A 11 27.51 15.02 -5.52
C LYS A 11 26.03 14.83 -5.20
N VAL A 12 25.38 13.87 -5.85
CA VAL A 12 24.00 13.53 -5.52
C VAL A 12 24.00 12.64 -4.28
N PRO A 13 23.30 13.03 -3.19
CA PRO A 13 23.19 12.19 -2.01
C PRO A 13 22.48 10.88 -2.39
N VAL A 14 23.11 9.73 -2.16
CA VAL A 14 22.43 8.43 -2.29
C VAL A 14 21.60 8.22 -1.04
N PHE A 15 20.64 9.10 -0.83
CA PHE A 15 19.61 8.89 0.16
C PHE A 15 18.61 7.88 -0.42
N THR A 16 18.36 6.80 0.32
CA THR A 16 16.98 6.32 0.53
C THR A 16 16.28 5.54 -0.58
N LYS A 17 16.97 4.81 -1.48
CA LYS A 17 16.23 3.83 -2.32
C LYS A 17 15.53 2.78 -1.45
N ASP A 18 16.24 2.22 -0.47
CA ASP A 18 15.69 1.20 0.44
C ASP A 18 14.75 1.78 1.49
N TRP A 19 15.01 3.00 1.97
CA TRP A 19 14.16 3.66 2.96
C TRP A 19 12.77 3.99 2.38
N LYS A 20 12.69 4.55 1.16
CA LYS A 20 11.40 4.77 0.50
C LYS A 20 10.66 3.47 0.22
N ALA A 21 11.38 2.41 -0.18
CA ALA A 21 10.79 1.09 -0.36
C ALA A 21 10.25 0.51 0.97
N MET A 22 10.95 0.71 2.08
CA MET A 22 10.51 0.28 3.41
C MET A 22 9.23 1.02 3.84
N TRP A 23 9.14 2.34 3.66
CA TRP A 23 7.91 3.10 3.92
C TRP A 23 6.75 2.70 3.00
N PHE A 24 7.04 2.37 1.75
CA PHE A 24 6.05 1.86 0.80
C PHE A 24 5.52 0.49 1.24
N MET A 25 6.41 -0.44 1.61
CA MET A 25 6.03 -1.76 2.14
C MET A 25 5.24 -1.65 3.44
N LEU A 26 5.62 -0.73 4.32
CA LEU A 26 4.89 -0.46 5.56
C LEU A 26 3.48 0.10 5.29
N GLY A 27 3.37 1.05 4.36
CA GLY A 27 2.08 1.60 3.92
C GLY A 27 1.18 0.52 3.31
N MET A 28 1.73 -0.33 2.45
CA MET A 28 1.03 -1.49 1.88
C MET A 28 0.56 -2.46 2.97
N PHE A 29 1.39 -2.73 3.97
CA PHE A 29 1.03 -3.60 5.10
C PHE A 29 -0.16 -3.05 5.89
N PHE A 30 -0.13 -1.77 6.28
CA PHE A 30 -1.27 -1.14 6.96
C PHE A 30 -2.53 -1.11 6.09
N GLN A 31 -2.38 -0.91 4.78
CA GLN A 31 -3.49 -0.89 3.83
C GLN A 31 -4.21 -2.26 3.73
N ILE A 32 -3.50 -3.37 3.92
CA ILE A 32 -4.09 -4.73 3.93
C ILE A 32 -5.04 -4.91 5.13
N PHE A 33 -4.69 -4.36 6.29
CA PHE A 33 -5.51 -4.48 7.50
C PHE A 33 -6.60 -3.41 7.61
N ALA A 34 -6.40 -2.25 6.99
CA ALA A 34 -7.36 -1.14 6.96
C ALA A 34 -8.83 -1.54 6.63
N PRO A 35 -9.13 -2.40 5.63
CA PRO A 35 -10.50 -2.83 5.35
C PRO A 35 -11.15 -3.61 6.51
N PHE A 36 -10.39 -4.44 7.23
CA PHE A 36 -10.92 -5.17 8.40
C PHE A 36 -11.27 -4.21 9.54
N PHE A 37 -10.36 -3.27 9.84
CA PHE A 37 -10.62 -2.25 10.85
C PHE A 37 -11.81 -1.36 10.47
N ALA A 38 -11.97 -1.01 9.20
CA ALA A 38 -13.13 -0.27 8.72
C ALA A 38 -14.44 -1.04 8.96
N VAL A 39 -14.49 -2.32 8.59
CA VAL A 39 -15.70 -3.15 8.80
C VAL A 39 -16.06 -3.28 10.28
N ILE A 40 -15.07 -3.52 11.15
CA ILE A 40 -15.29 -3.60 12.61
C ILE A 40 -15.75 -2.25 13.17
N TYR A 41 -15.11 -1.15 12.76
CA TYR A 41 -15.46 0.19 13.22
C TYR A 41 -16.91 0.56 12.84
N TYR A 42 -17.32 0.32 11.59
CA TYR A 42 -18.69 0.58 11.15
C TYR A 42 -19.72 -0.35 11.83
N ALA A 43 -19.34 -1.59 12.15
CA ALA A 43 -20.20 -2.50 12.91
C ALA A 43 -20.44 -2.03 14.36
N ILE A 44 -19.43 -1.45 15.01
CA ILE A 44 -19.54 -0.91 16.38
C ILE A 44 -20.26 0.44 16.38
N ARG A 45 -19.91 1.34 15.46
CA ARG A 45 -20.42 2.71 15.44
C ARG A 45 -21.87 2.81 14.96
N PHE A 46 -22.28 1.95 14.03
CA PHE A 46 -23.62 1.98 13.43
C PHE A 46 -24.26 0.58 13.43
N PRO A 47 -24.64 0.03 14.59
CA PRO A 47 -25.19 -1.32 14.68
C PRO A 47 -26.59 -1.45 14.05
N GLN A 48 -27.34 -0.35 14.01
CA GLN A 48 -28.76 -0.31 13.60
C GLN A 48 -28.95 -0.17 12.07
N ILE A 49 -27.95 0.37 11.34
CA ILE A 49 -28.09 0.70 9.92
C ILE A 49 -27.37 -0.35 9.06
N LYS A 50 -28.12 -1.39 8.65
CA LYS A 50 -27.58 -2.51 7.84
C LYS A 50 -27.02 -2.05 6.50
N THR A 51 -27.65 -1.08 5.84
CA THR A 51 -27.24 -0.54 4.54
C THR A 51 -25.83 0.05 4.55
N VAL A 52 -25.48 0.80 5.60
CA VAL A 52 -24.14 1.41 5.73
C VAL A 52 -23.07 0.34 5.93
N ARG A 53 -23.39 -0.73 6.68
CA ARG A 53 -22.46 -1.86 6.90
C ARG A 53 -22.21 -2.66 5.62
N GLU A 54 -23.23 -2.92 4.81
CA GLU A 54 -23.09 -3.61 3.52
C GLU A 54 -22.29 -2.79 2.50
N VAL A 55 -22.57 -1.48 2.42
CA VAL A 55 -21.80 -0.58 1.56
C VAL A 55 -20.35 -0.54 2.01
N ALA A 56 -20.08 -0.36 3.31
CA ALA A 56 -18.72 -0.37 3.86
C ALA A 56 -18.00 -1.70 3.60
N ALA A 57 -18.67 -2.85 3.77
CA ALA A 57 -18.10 -4.17 3.48
C ALA A 57 -17.79 -4.34 1.98
N THR A 58 -18.65 -3.82 1.10
CA THR A 58 -18.45 -3.86 -0.35
C THR A 58 -17.25 -3.02 -0.77
N TRP A 59 -17.12 -1.79 -0.24
CA TRP A 59 -15.96 -0.93 -0.51
C TRP A 59 -14.67 -1.49 0.10
N ALA A 60 -14.73 -2.07 1.29
CA ALA A 60 -13.60 -2.75 1.93
C ALA A 60 -13.12 -3.95 1.10
N THR A 61 -14.06 -4.75 0.58
CA THR A 61 -13.76 -5.89 -0.28
C THR A 61 -13.15 -5.44 -1.61
N ARG A 62 -13.73 -4.42 -2.25
CA ARG A 62 -13.18 -3.83 -3.48
C ARG A 62 -11.76 -3.31 -3.27
N GLY A 63 -11.52 -2.58 -2.17
CA GLY A 63 -10.18 -2.10 -1.81
C GLY A 63 -9.17 -3.23 -1.63
N LEU A 64 -9.58 -4.34 -1.01
CA LEU A 64 -8.73 -5.54 -0.87
C LEU A 64 -8.38 -6.15 -2.24
N PHE A 65 -9.36 -6.30 -3.14
CA PHE A 65 -9.11 -6.83 -4.49
C PHE A 65 -8.20 -5.92 -5.33
N THR A 66 -8.36 -4.60 -5.25
CA THR A 66 -7.47 -3.66 -5.92
C THR A 66 -6.03 -3.79 -5.43
N MET A 67 -5.82 -4.03 -4.13
CA MET A 67 -4.48 -4.23 -3.57
C MET A 67 -3.84 -5.54 -4.04
N VAL A 68 -4.61 -6.64 -4.07
CA VAL A 68 -4.13 -7.92 -4.60
C VAL A 68 -3.73 -7.77 -6.07
N ALA A 69 -4.53 -7.06 -6.88
CA ALA A 69 -4.20 -6.79 -8.28
C ALA A 69 -2.89 -5.99 -8.42
N ILE A 70 -2.67 -4.96 -7.60
CA ILE A 70 -1.43 -4.17 -7.60
C ILE A 70 -0.21 -5.06 -7.25
N LEU A 71 -0.33 -5.92 -6.23
CA LEU A 71 0.74 -6.85 -5.85
C LEU A 71 1.09 -7.83 -6.98
N VAL A 72 0.07 -8.39 -7.65
CA VAL A 72 0.27 -9.27 -8.80
C VAL A 72 0.96 -8.53 -9.95
N CYS A 73 0.49 -7.32 -10.29
CA CYS A 73 1.11 -6.50 -11.34
C CYS A 73 2.57 -6.17 -11.02
N VAL A 74 2.89 -5.78 -9.79
CA VAL A 74 4.27 -5.50 -9.36
C VAL A 74 5.13 -6.76 -9.45
N GLY A 75 4.60 -7.92 -9.04
CA GLY A 75 5.27 -9.21 -9.19
C GLY A 75 5.59 -9.55 -10.65
N CYS A 76 4.61 -9.40 -11.55
CA CYS A 76 4.81 -9.64 -12.98
C CYS A 76 5.86 -8.69 -13.60
N ILE A 77 5.85 -7.41 -13.22
CA ILE A 77 6.83 -6.42 -13.72
C ILE A 77 8.25 -6.79 -13.25
N LEU A 78 8.39 -7.21 -11.99
CA LEU A 78 9.68 -7.65 -11.45
C LEU A 78 10.19 -8.91 -12.15
N SER A 79 9.32 -9.87 -12.48
CA SER A 79 9.68 -11.08 -13.22
C SER A 79 10.06 -10.83 -14.68
N LEU A 80 9.55 -9.76 -15.30
CA LEU A 80 9.95 -9.35 -16.66
C LEU A 80 11.30 -8.61 -16.68
N LEU A 81 11.76 -8.13 -15.53
CA LEU A 81 13.00 -7.37 -15.37
C LEU A 81 14.19 -8.24 -14.90
N SER A 82 13.96 -9.49 -14.49
CA SER A 82 15.00 -10.46 -14.10
C SER A 82 15.41 -11.35 -15.26
#